data_AF-A0A970PB16-F1
#
_entry.id   AF-A0A970PB16-F1
#
_cell.length_a   1.000
_cell.length_b   1.000
_cell.length_c   1.000
_cell.angle_alpha   90.00
_cell.angle_beta   90.00
_cell.angle_gamma   90.00
#
_symmetry.space_group_name_H-M   'P 1'
#
loop_
_entity.id
_entity.type
_entity.pdbx_description
1 polymer ?
#
loop_
_entity_poly.entity_id
_entity_poly.type
_entity_poly.pdbx_seq_one_letter_code
_entity_poly.pdbx_strand_id
1 'polypeptide(L)'
;ANQCALICVPNQRLLSDETVATLRAHLDNGGSLLLTGEPGRFDENHREREVDAFADLRDHERVTWLEDTPERCPAGPEGRVTPLHPYLPEGHAEVAMAIMRAVPGGLPVDVTAGLYVGVGVYRTADGGVAVHLLNYANRERAKVNVRLGSDVAPSGRPELITPDEGTTLETAPDGSWDVRDLDTYAALLFRGE
;
A
#
# COMPACT_ATOMS: atom_id res chain seq x y z
N ALA A 1 5.82 9.38 -18.02
CA ALA A 1 4.56 8.93 -17.39
C ALA A 1 4.92 8.28 -16.07
N ASN A 2 4.26 8.63 -14.97
CA ASN A 2 4.47 8.00 -13.67
C ASN A 2 4.11 6.51 -13.77
N GLN A 3 5.10 5.66 -14.02
CA GLN A 3 4.93 4.22 -13.91
C GLN A 3 5.02 3.84 -12.43
N CYS A 4 3.98 3.18 -11.92
CA CYS A 4 3.98 2.63 -10.57
C CYS A 4 5.17 1.67 -10.42
N ALA A 5 5.95 1.72 -9.35
CA ALA A 5 7.14 0.86 -9.22
C ALA A 5 6.79 -0.64 -9.08
N LEU A 6 5.59 -0.94 -8.59
CA LEU A 6 5.12 -2.30 -8.33
C LEU A 6 3.65 -2.43 -8.72
N ILE A 7 3.29 -3.51 -9.41
CA ILE A 7 1.89 -3.94 -9.58
C ILE A 7 1.67 -5.24 -8.80
N CYS A 8 0.66 -5.23 -7.93
CA CYS A 8 0.21 -6.41 -7.22
C CYS A 8 -0.96 -7.06 -7.96
N VAL A 9 -0.86 -8.35 -8.26
CA VAL A 9 -1.92 -9.16 -8.90
C VAL A 9 -2.38 -10.22 -7.90
N PRO A 10 -3.38 -9.90 -7.05
CA PRO A 10 -3.79 -10.79 -5.97
C PRO A 10 -4.69 -11.93 -6.49
N ASN A 11 -4.08 -13.02 -6.94
CA ASN A 11 -4.76 -14.21 -7.48
C ASN A 11 -5.91 -13.90 -8.45
N GLN A 12 -5.68 -12.92 -9.33
CA GLN A 12 -6.62 -12.60 -10.39
C GLN A 12 -6.54 -13.71 -11.45
N ARG A 13 -7.33 -14.78 -11.25
CA ARG A 13 -7.26 -15.99 -12.10
C ARG A 13 -7.74 -15.74 -13.53
N LEU A 14 -8.62 -14.77 -13.75
CA LEU A 14 -9.13 -14.40 -15.08
C LEU A 14 -8.44 -13.13 -15.56
N LEU A 15 -7.60 -13.25 -16.59
CA LEU A 15 -6.88 -12.15 -17.22
C LEU A 15 -6.87 -12.32 -18.75
N SER A 16 -7.21 -11.24 -19.46
CA SER A 16 -7.10 -11.21 -20.91
C SER A 16 -5.66 -11.26 -21.38
N ASP A 17 -5.43 -11.72 -22.61
CA ASP A 17 -4.09 -11.69 -23.25
C ASP A 17 -3.49 -10.28 -23.27
N GLU A 18 -4.32 -9.27 -23.53
CA GLU A 18 -3.91 -7.87 -23.49
C GLU A 18 -3.46 -7.42 -22.09
N THR A 19 -4.17 -7.86 -21.04
CA THR A 19 -3.78 -7.53 -19.66
C THR A 19 -2.48 -8.22 -19.30
N VAL A 20 -2.31 -9.50 -19.66
CA VAL A 20 -1.05 -10.24 -19.47
C VAL A 20 0.11 -9.54 -20.19
N ALA A 21 -0.09 -9.13 -21.44
CA ALA A 21 0.92 -8.39 -22.21
C ALA A 21 1.27 -7.04 -21.56
N THR A 22 0.29 -6.33 -21.00
CA THR A 22 0.52 -5.06 -20.29
C THR A 22 1.34 -5.25 -19.01
N LEU A 23 1.05 -6.31 -18.25
CA LEU A 23 1.81 -6.65 -17.03
C LEU A 23 3.26 -7.06 -17.36
N ARG A 24 3.47 -7.78 -18.48
CA ARG A 24 4.82 -8.09 -18.97
C ARG A 24 5.57 -6.84 -19.42
N ALA A 25 4.91 -5.97 -20.19
CA ALA A 25 5.49 -4.70 -20.60
C ALA A 25 5.86 -3.82 -19.39
N HIS A 26 5.13 -3.93 -18.27
CA HIS A 26 5.52 -3.25 -17.04
C HIS A 26 6.87 -3.74 -16.50
N LEU A 27 7.10 -5.05 -16.46
CA LEU A 27 8.41 -5.64 -16.11
C LEU A 27 9.51 -5.21 -17.08
N ASP A 28 9.24 -5.27 -18.38
CA ASP A 28 10.21 -4.91 -19.43
C ASP A 28 10.66 -3.44 -19.33
N ASN A 29 9.77 -2.56 -18.86
CA ASN A 29 10.05 -1.15 -18.60
C ASN A 29 10.74 -0.92 -17.24
N GLY A 30 11.09 -1.99 -16.52
CA GLY A 30 11.81 -1.96 -15.27
C GLY A 30 10.96 -1.90 -14.01
N GLY A 31 9.65 -2.09 -14.13
CA GLY A 31 8.77 -2.28 -12.98
C GLY A 31 8.93 -3.63 -12.30
N SER A 32 8.21 -3.82 -11.20
CA SER A 32 8.15 -5.08 -10.45
C SER A 32 6.73 -5.64 -10.42
N LEU A 33 6.59 -6.96 -10.29
CA LEU A 33 5.30 -7.62 -10.05
C LEU A 33 5.31 -8.37 -8.72
N LEU A 34 4.20 -8.27 -7.98
CA LEU A 34 3.87 -9.18 -6.89
C LEU A 34 2.68 -10.03 -7.32
N LEU A 35 2.92 -11.32 -7.53
CA LEU A 35 1.94 -12.29 -8.00
C LEU A 35 1.55 -13.21 -6.83
N THR A 36 0.27 -13.53 -6.69
CA THR A 36 -0.19 -14.48 -5.68
C THR A 36 -1.07 -15.57 -6.28
N GLY A 37 -0.94 -16.82 -5.79
CA GLY A 37 -1.75 -17.95 -6.25
C GLY A 37 -1.51 -18.35 -7.72
N GLU A 38 -2.59 -18.38 -8.50
CA GLU A 38 -2.64 -18.81 -9.91
C GLU A 38 -3.13 -17.67 -10.84
N PRO A 39 -2.42 -16.54 -10.93
CA PRO A 39 -2.86 -15.41 -11.72
C PRO A 39 -2.90 -15.76 -13.21
N GLY A 40 -3.99 -15.38 -13.89
CA GLY A 40 -4.13 -15.58 -15.33
C GLY A 40 -4.36 -17.03 -15.79
N ARG A 41 -4.75 -17.95 -14.90
CA ARG A 41 -5.14 -19.32 -15.25
C ARG A 41 -6.22 -19.41 -16.34
N PHE A 42 -7.11 -18.42 -16.41
CA PHE A 42 -8.18 -18.32 -17.40
C PHE A 42 -8.04 -17.07 -18.28
N ASP A 43 -8.42 -17.18 -19.55
CA ASP A 43 -8.54 -16.05 -20.49
C ASP A 43 -9.87 -15.27 -20.31
N GLU A 44 -10.07 -14.21 -21.10
CA GLU A 44 -11.30 -13.41 -21.06
C GLU A 44 -12.57 -14.16 -21.45
N ASN A 45 -12.42 -15.31 -22.12
CA ASN A 45 -13.50 -16.21 -22.52
C ASN A 45 -13.76 -17.31 -21.49
N HIS A 46 -13.16 -17.21 -20.30
CA HIS A 46 -13.23 -18.20 -19.22
C HIS A 46 -12.64 -19.56 -19.62
N ARG A 47 -11.77 -19.61 -20.64
CA ARG A 47 -11.07 -20.83 -21.02
C ARG A 47 -9.84 -20.96 -20.18
N GLU A 48 -9.63 -22.16 -19.64
CA GLU A 48 -8.40 -22.49 -18.94
C GLU A 48 -7.24 -22.53 -19.94
N ARG A 49 -6.12 -21.90 -19.58
CA ARG A 49 -4.92 -21.90 -20.41
C ARG A 49 -4.19 -23.22 -20.24
N GLU A 50 -3.62 -23.74 -21.33
CA GLU A 50 -2.75 -24.93 -21.27
C GLU A 50 -1.43 -24.65 -20.52
N VAL A 51 -0.97 -23.39 -20.57
CA VAL A 51 0.22 -22.91 -19.88
C VAL A 51 -0.16 -21.70 -19.04
N ASP A 52 0.26 -21.68 -17.77
CA ASP A 52 0.08 -20.53 -16.88
C ASP A 52 0.68 -19.28 -17.52
N ALA A 53 -0.08 -18.17 -17.48
CA ALA A 53 0.25 -16.94 -18.17
C ALA A 53 1.58 -16.31 -17.73
N PHE A 54 2.11 -16.68 -16.56
CA PHE A 54 3.33 -16.14 -15.98
C PHE A 54 4.29 -17.24 -15.48
N ALA A 55 4.12 -18.49 -15.89
CA ALA A 55 4.97 -19.62 -15.44
C ALA A 55 6.47 -19.38 -15.63
N ASP A 56 6.85 -18.75 -16.73
CA ASP A 56 8.23 -18.39 -17.08
C ASP A 56 8.84 -17.30 -16.19
N LEU A 57 8.03 -16.59 -15.41
CA LEU A 57 8.46 -15.47 -14.58
C LEU A 57 8.76 -15.84 -13.12
N ARG A 58 8.59 -17.10 -12.72
CA ARG A 58 8.79 -17.53 -11.32
C ARG A 58 10.19 -17.23 -10.77
N ASP A 59 11.19 -17.31 -11.62
CA ASP A 59 12.60 -17.04 -11.26
C ASP A 59 13.08 -15.64 -11.68
N HIS A 60 12.16 -14.76 -12.13
CA HIS A 60 12.52 -13.43 -12.60
C HIS A 60 12.86 -12.50 -11.43
N GLU A 61 13.99 -11.77 -11.49
CA GLU A 61 14.54 -10.98 -10.37
C GLU A 61 13.58 -9.90 -9.82
N ARG A 62 12.67 -9.38 -10.66
CA ARG A 62 11.66 -8.35 -10.32
C ARG A 62 10.26 -8.91 -10.08
N VAL A 63 10.13 -10.23 -10.00
CA VAL A 63 8.87 -10.90 -9.71
C VAL A 63 8.98 -11.54 -8.35
N THR A 64 8.08 -11.17 -7.46
CA THR A 64 7.86 -11.90 -6.21
C THR A 64 6.61 -12.72 -6.37
N TRP A 65 6.72 -14.02 -6.13
CA TRP A 65 5.60 -14.96 -6.20
C TRP A 65 5.28 -15.47 -4.80
N LEU A 66 4.05 -15.26 -4.35
CA LEU A 66 3.51 -15.87 -3.13
C LEU A 66 2.59 -17.02 -3.56
N GLU A 67 3.03 -18.26 -3.36
CA GLU A 67 2.28 -19.44 -3.82
C GLU A 67 0.91 -19.52 -3.16
N ASP A 68 0.86 -19.20 -1.87
CA ASP A 68 -0.38 -19.05 -1.14
C ASP A 68 -0.97 -17.66 -1.37
N THR A 69 -2.28 -17.62 -1.67
CA THR A 69 -3.00 -16.36 -1.64
C THR A 69 -2.94 -15.77 -0.24
N PRO A 70 -2.70 -14.45 -0.06
CA PRO A 70 -3.06 -13.86 1.20
C PRO A 70 -4.54 -14.19 1.43
N GLU A 71 -4.81 -14.74 2.62
CA GLU A 71 -6.12 -15.26 2.98
C GLU A 71 -7.19 -14.21 2.70
N ARG A 72 -8.38 -14.66 2.29
CA ARG A 72 -9.53 -13.76 2.28
C ARG A 72 -9.70 -13.21 3.70
N CYS A 73 -9.58 -11.90 3.88
CA CYS A 73 -9.99 -11.29 5.13
C CYS A 73 -11.45 -11.71 5.38
N PRO A 74 -11.75 -12.39 6.49
CA PRO A 74 -13.12 -12.70 6.85
C PRO A 74 -13.89 -11.38 6.90
N ALA A 75 -15.10 -11.39 6.34
CA ALA A 75 -16.05 -10.36 6.73
C ALA A 75 -16.16 -10.43 8.26
N GLY A 76 -16.11 -9.29 8.93
CA GLY A 76 -16.13 -9.19 10.39
C GLY A 76 -17.32 -9.91 11.02
N PRO A 77 -17.42 -9.95 12.37
CA PRO A 77 -18.48 -10.68 13.07
C PRO A 77 -19.85 -10.46 12.41
N GLU A 78 -20.57 -11.56 12.15
CA GLU A 78 -21.85 -11.61 11.39
C GLU A 78 -21.76 -11.41 9.87
N GLY A 79 -20.57 -11.54 9.27
CA GLY A 79 -20.40 -11.30 7.83
C GLY A 79 -20.45 -9.80 7.49
N ARG A 80 -20.34 -8.92 8.48
CA ARG A 80 -20.29 -7.47 8.28
C ARG A 80 -18.85 -7.03 8.11
N VAL A 81 -18.56 -6.37 7.00
CA VAL A 81 -17.32 -5.60 6.84
C VAL A 81 -17.44 -4.35 7.72
N THR A 82 -17.12 -4.48 9.00
CA THR A 82 -17.11 -3.34 9.93
C THR A 82 -15.80 -2.58 9.75
N PRO A 83 -15.82 -1.27 9.42
CA PRO A 83 -14.61 -0.47 9.24
C PRO A 83 -13.84 -0.22 10.55
N LEU A 84 -14.41 -0.57 11.70
CA LEU A 84 -13.83 -0.33 13.03
C LEU A 84 -12.71 -1.32 13.41
N HIS A 85 -12.63 -2.47 12.72
CA HIS A 85 -11.61 -3.49 12.98
C HIS A 85 -11.06 -4.00 11.64
N PRO A 86 -10.05 -3.35 11.05
CA PRO A 86 -9.35 -3.92 9.91
C PRO A 86 -8.70 -5.23 10.36
N TYR A 87 -9.29 -6.35 9.94
CA TYR A 87 -8.69 -7.66 10.17
C TYR A 87 -7.44 -7.76 9.29
N LEU A 88 -6.28 -7.92 9.93
CA LEU A 88 -5.04 -8.26 9.26
C LEU A 88 -4.99 -9.79 9.11
N PRO A 89 -4.87 -10.33 7.87
CA PRO A 89 -4.74 -11.77 7.66
C PRO A 89 -3.47 -12.32 8.30
N GLU A 90 -3.42 -13.62 8.61
CA GLU A 90 -2.27 -14.22 9.31
C GLU A 90 -0.94 -13.95 8.56
N GLY A 91 -0.97 -14.04 7.22
CA GLY A 91 0.16 -13.76 6.32
C GLY A 91 0.43 -12.29 5.98
N HIS A 92 -0.19 -11.30 6.66
CA HIS A 92 -0.02 -9.88 6.29
C HIS A 92 1.44 -9.40 6.32
N ALA A 93 2.24 -9.90 7.27
CA ALA A 93 3.65 -9.54 7.39
C ALA A 93 4.48 -10.02 6.19
N GLU A 94 4.17 -11.20 5.65
CA GLU A 94 4.83 -11.73 4.45
C GLU A 94 4.54 -10.88 3.23
N VAL A 95 3.27 -10.52 3.01
CA VAL A 95 2.86 -9.63 1.93
C VAL A 95 3.55 -8.27 2.05
N ALA A 96 3.59 -7.68 3.25
CA ALA A 96 4.27 -6.42 3.49
C ALA A 96 5.77 -6.52 3.16
N MET A 97 6.45 -7.59 3.60
CA MET A 97 7.85 -7.83 3.27
C MET A 97 8.09 -8.03 1.77
N ALA A 98 7.20 -8.74 1.08
CA ALA A 98 7.26 -8.93 -0.36
C ALA A 98 7.17 -7.59 -1.11
N ILE A 99 6.22 -6.73 -0.72
CA ILE A 99 6.10 -5.37 -1.26
C ILE A 99 7.37 -4.56 -1.02
N MET A 100 7.90 -4.56 0.21
CA MET A 100 9.11 -3.81 0.54
C MET A 100 10.34 -4.27 -0.25
N ARG A 101 10.47 -5.57 -0.54
CA ARG A 101 11.57 -6.11 -1.37
C ARG A 101 11.41 -5.76 -2.84
N ALA A 102 10.18 -5.73 -3.34
CA ALA A 102 9.88 -5.45 -4.74
C ALA A 102 10.03 -3.96 -5.11
N VAL A 103 10.11 -3.07 -4.11
CA VAL A 103 10.31 -1.62 -4.29
C VAL A 103 11.63 -1.18 -3.63
N PRO A 104 12.79 -1.43 -4.27
CA PRO A 104 14.10 -1.18 -3.66
C PRO A 104 14.40 0.32 -3.42
N GLY A 105 13.71 1.22 -4.13
CA GLY A 105 13.76 2.66 -3.89
C GLY A 105 13.03 3.12 -2.61
N GLY A 106 12.37 2.18 -1.91
CA GLY A 106 11.53 2.47 -0.75
C GLY A 106 10.10 2.81 -1.13
N LEU A 107 9.22 2.83 -0.13
CA LEU A 107 7.83 3.19 -0.31
C LEU A 107 7.69 4.72 -0.52
N PRO A 108 6.75 5.17 -1.36
CA PRO A 108 6.45 6.59 -1.48
C PRO A 108 6.05 7.22 -0.15
N VAL A 109 5.32 6.48 0.69
CA VAL A 109 4.97 6.88 2.05
C VAL A 109 5.17 5.68 2.96
N ASP A 110 5.90 5.88 4.04
CA ASP A 110 6.09 4.93 5.13
C ASP A 110 5.47 5.52 6.40
N VAL A 111 4.62 4.74 7.07
CA VAL A 111 3.92 5.15 8.28
C VAL A 111 4.09 4.08 9.34
N THR A 112 4.70 4.46 10.46
CA THR A 112 4.79 3.63 11.66
C THR A 112 3.79 4.15 12.69
N ALA A 113 2.83 3.30 13.07
CA ALA A 113 1.77 3.66 14.00
C ALA A 113 1.35 2.47 14.87
N GLY A 114 0.53 2.74 15.90
CA GLY A 114 -0.14 1.68 16.65
C GLY A 114 -1.19 0.94 15.79
N LEU A 115 -1.54 -0.28 16.21
CA LEU A 115 -2.45 -1.19 15.48
C LEU A 115 -3.80 -0.57 15.08
N TYR A 116 -4.28 0.39 15.87
CA TYR A 116 -5.59 1.02 15.68
C TYR A 116 -5.56 2.29 14.84
N VAL A 117 -4.41 2.64 14.25
CA VAL A 117 -4.30 3.81 13.37
C VAL A 117 -4.54 3.39 11.92
N GLY A 118 -5.66 3.82 11.37
CA GLY A 118 -5.91 3.76 9.93
C GLY A 118 -5.15 4.86 9.19
N VAL A 119 -4.60 4.53 8.02
CA VAL A 119 -3.85 5.47 7.18
C VAL A 119 -4.48 5.54 5.80
N GLY A 120 -4.71 6.76 5.31
CA GLY A 120 -5.11 7.02 3.92
C GLY A 120 -4.14 7.99 3.27
N VAL A 121 -3.62 7.66 2.08
CA VAL A 121 -2.69 8.51 1.34
C VAL A 121 -3.32 8.92 0.02
N TYR A 122 -3.33 10.22 -0.27
CA TYR A 122 -3.96 10.77 -1.46
C TYR A 122 -3.04 11.78 -2.13
N ARG A 123 -3.09 11.85 -3.46
CA ARG A 123 -2.62 13.04 -4.18
C ARG A 123 -3.73 14.08 -4.18
N THR A 124 -3.38 15.32 -3.87
CA THR A 124 -4.30 16.45 -3.93
C THR A 124 -4.38 16.99 -5.36
N ALA A 125 -5.42 17.77 -5.65
CA ALA A 125 -5.66 18.29 -7.02
C ALA A 125 -4.56 19.25 -7.51
N ASP A 126 -3.86 19.89 -6.58
CA ASP A 126 -2.70 20.76 -6.80
C ASP A 126 -1.37 19.97 -6.83
N GLY A 127 -1.41 18.64 -6.89
CA GLY A 127 -0.22 17.80 -7.03
C GLY A 127 0.53 17.52 -5.72
N GLY A 128 0.05 18.04 -4.59
CA GLY A 128 0.53 17.68 -3.26
C GLY A 128 0.14 16.26 -2.82
N VAL A 129 0.50 15.93 -1.58
CA VAL A 129 0.19 14.66 -0.92
C VAL A 129 -0.50 14.93 0.41
N ALA A 130 -1.58 14.22 0.69
CA ALA A 130 -2.25 14.23 1.99
C ALA A 130 -2.13 12.86 2.63
N VAL A 131 -1.60 12.81 3.86
CA VAL A 131 -1.56 11.60 4.70
C VAL A 131 -2.58 11.77 5.82
N HIS A 132 -3.70 11.07 5.72
CA HIS A 132 -4.75 11.01 6.72
C HIS A 132 -4.47 9.91 7.73
N LEU A 133 -4.60 10.24 9.01
CA LEU A 133 -4.39 9.37 10.15
C LEU A 133 -5.67 9.34 10.98
N LEU A 134 -6.26 8.16 11.17
CA LEU A 134 -7.47 7.96 11.97
C LEU A 134 -7.15 7.01 13.12
N ASN A 135 -7.28 7.46 14.36
CA ASN A 135 -7.06 6.62 15.53
C ASN A 135 -8.38 6.01 16.03
N TYR A 136 -8.54 4.70 15.85
CA TYR A 136 -9.73 3.96 16.29
C TYR A 136 -9.64 3.46 17.74
N ALA A 137 -8.54 3.71 18.46
CA ALA A 137 -8.41 3.30 19.86
C ALA A 137 -9.39 4.05 20.79
N ASN A 138 -9.98 5.17 20.34
CA ASN A 138 -11.01 6.02 20.98
C ASN A 138 -10.74 6.54 22.41
N ARG A 139 -9.80 5.94 23.14
CA ARG A 139 -9.49 6.22 24.56
C ARG A 139 -8.00 6.41 24.80
N GLU A 140 -7.16 6.03 23.83
CA GLU A 140 -5.71 6.07 23.94
C GLU A 140 -5.16 6.94 22.82
N ARG A 141 -4.34 7.92 23.18
CA ARG A 141 -3.65 8.76 22.21
C ARG A 141 -2.52 7.98 21.56
N ALA A 142 -2.36 8.12 20.25
CA ALA A 142 -1.33 7.43 19.49
C ALA A 142 -0.14 8.33 19.15
N LYS A 143 1.04 7.71 19.03
CA LYS A 143 2.19 8.29 18.34
C LYS A 143 2.27 7.69 16.94
N VAL A 144 2.42 8.54 15.94
CA VAL A 144 2.58 8.13 14.54
C VAL A 144 3.83 8.79 13.97
N ASN A 145 4.66 8.02 13.28
CA ASN A 145 5.78 8.53 12.51
C ASN A 145 5.47 8.38 11.02
N VAL A 146 5.67 9.45 10.25
CA VAL A 146 5.44 9.49 8.80
C VAL A 146 6.73 9.86 8.11
N ARG A 147 7.13 9.09 7.09
CA ARG A 147 8.25 9.38 6.21
C ARG A 147 7.78 9.38 4.76
N LEU A 148 8.19 10.38 3.99
CA LEU A 148 7.96 10.43 2.55
C LEU A 148 9.21 9.97 1.80
N GLY A 149 9.01 9.18 0.76
CA GLY A 149 10.03 8.86 -0.24
C GLY A 149 10.35 10.07 -1.11
N SER A 150 11.53 10.09 -1.74
CA SER A 150 11.99 11.21 -2.57
C SER A 150 11.06 11.55 -3.73
N ASP A 151 10.30 10.59 -4.23
CA ASP A 151 9.44 10.74 -5.41
C ASP A 151 8.13 11.47 -5.12
N VAL A 152 7.83 11.69 -3.85
CA VAL A 152 6.62 12.37 -3.36
C VAL A 152 6.91 13.40 -2.29
N ALA A 153 8.15 13.53 -1.83
CA ALA A 153 8.57 14.57 -0.90
C ALA A 153 8.50 15.95 -1.59
N PRO A 154 7.55 16.81 -1.24
CA PRO A 154 7.60 18.19 -1.71
C PRO A 154 8.68 18.96 -0.95
N SER A 155 8.99 20.14 -1.45
CA SER A 155 9.82 21.10 -0.72
C SER A 155 9.06 21.63 0.50
N GLY A 156 9.53 21.31 1.70
CA GLY A 156 9.11 21.97 2.94
C GLY A 156 8.46 21.07 4.00
N ARG A 157 7.99 21.73 5.07
CA ARG A 157 7.37 21.08 6.23
C ARG A 157 5.87 20.88 5.96
N PRO A 158 5.28 19.71 6.25
CA PRO A 158 3.85 19.50 6.15
C PRO A 158 3.09 20.40 7.12
N GLU A 159 1.88 20.76 6.70
CA GLU A 159 0.88 21.39 7.56
C GLU A 159 0.11 20.30 8.32
N LEU A 160 0.02 20.42 9.65
CA LEU A 160 -0.83 19.56 10.48
C LEU A 160 -2.25 20.15 10.50
N ILE A 161 -3.22 19.36 10.03
CA ILE A 161 -4.64 19.70 10.06
C ILE A 161 -5.35 18.70 10.96
N THR A 162 -5.88 19.15 12.08
CA THR A 162 -6.59 18.30 13.04
C THR A 162 -7.64 19.10 13.81
N PRO A 163 -8.81 18.51 14.13
CA PRO A 163 -9.75 19.08 15.08
C PRO A 163 -9.37 18.79 16.55
N ASP A 164 -8.37 17.93 16.79
CA ASP A 164 -8.03 17.43 18.12
C ASP A 164 -7.18 18.44 18.90
N GLU A 165 -7.54 18.67 20.15
CA GLU A 165 -6.72 19.49 21.06
C GLU A 165 -5.50 18.71 21.57
N GLY A 166 -4.33 19.30 21.41
CA GLY A 166 -3.05 18.78 21.91
C GLY A 166 -2.35 17.80 20.98
N THR A 167 -2.93 17.44 19.83
CA THR A 167 -2.19 16.73 18.79
C THR A 167 -1.14 17.66 18.18
N THR A 168 0.12 17.22 18.13
CA THR A 168 1.25 18.05 17.70
C THR A 168 2.08 17.37 16.62
N LEU A 169 2.80 18.18 15.84
CA LEU A 169 3.68 17.73 14.77
C LEU A 169 5.11 18.19 15.02
N GLU A 170 6.01 17.23 15.16
CA GLU A 170 7.45 17.45 15.32
C GLU A 170 8.23 16.86 14.14
N THR A 171 9.34 17.49 13.77
CA THR A 171 10.28 16.92 12.81
C THR A 171 11.32 16.11 13.57
N ALA A 172 11.47 14.84 13.21
CA ALA A 172 12.46 13.94 13.80
C ALA A 172 13.86 14.19 13.20
N PRO A 173 14.94 13.77 13.89
CA PRO A 173 16.32 13.99 13.42
C PRO A 173 16.66 13.37 12.06
N ASP A 174 15.92 12.33 11.66
CA ASP A 174 16.08 11.61 10.39
C ASP A 174 15.24 12.22 9.25
N GLY A 175 14.59 13.37 9.48
CA GLY A 175 13.76 14.06 8.51
C GLY A 175 12.32 13.54 8.42
N SER A 176 11.96 12.50 9.18
CA SER A 176 10.56 12.07 9.30
C SER A 176 9.74 13.02 10.18
N TRP A 177 8.43 12.80 10.23
CA TRP A 177 7.49 13.62 10.99
C TRP A 177 6.76 12.80 12.05
N ASP A 178 6.92 13.21 13.31
CA ASP A 178 6.24 12.63 14.46
C ASP A 178 4.93 13.39 14.72
N VAL A 179 3.80 12.74 14.51
CA VAL A 179 2.50 13.16 15.05
C VAL A 179 2.37 12.58 16.45
N ARG A 180 2.38 13.46 17.45
CA ARG A 180 2.23 13.09 18.86
C ARG A 180 0.83 13.37 19.34
N ASP A 181 0.41 12.55 20.31
CA ASP A 181 -0.86 12.72 20.99
C ASP A 181 -2.06 12.74 20.02
N LEU A 182 -2.02 11.90 18.98
CA LEU A 182 -3.11 11.73 18.02
C LEU A 182 -4.33 11.16 18.75
N ASP A 183 -5.37 11.97 18.90
CA ASP A 183 -6.58 11.58 19.64
C ASP A 183 -7.52 10.79 18.73
N THR A 184 -8.05 11.43 17.68
CA THR A 184 -9.02 10.84 16.75
C THR A 184 -8.58 10.94 15.30
N TYR A 185 -8.10 12.10 14.85
CA TYR A 185 -7.85 12.38 13.45
C TYR A 185 -6.78 13.46 13.24
N ALA A 186 -5.88 13.20 12.30
CA ALA A 186 -4.98 14.22 11.77
C ALA A 186 -4.76 14.01 10.28
N ALA A 187 -4.47 15.09 9.56
CA ALA A 187 -3.94 15.04 8.22
C ALA A 187 -2.62 15.81 8.16
N LEU A 188 -1.60 15.20 7.55
CA LEU A 188 -0.38 15.89 7.13
C LEU A 188 -0.55 16.29 5.67
N LEU A 189 -0.63 17.58 5.41
CA LEU A 189 -0.72 18.13 4.07
C LEU A 189 0.65 18.61 3.59
N PHE A 190 1.11 17.96 2.53
CA PHE A 190 2.34 18.23 1.83
C PHE A 190 2.00 18.92 0.51
N ARG A 191 2.21 20.24 0.41
CA ARG A 191 1.77 21.01 -0.77
C ARG A 191 2.70 20.75 -1.97
N GLY A 192 2.13 20.68 -3.16
CA GLY A 192 2.90 20.67 -4.41
C GLY A 192 3.53 22.04 -4.68
N GLU A 193 4.63 22.07 -5.44
CA GLU A 193 5.21 23.31 -5.99
C GLU A 193 4.38 23.86 -7.16
#